data_AF-A0A357MAR5-F1
#
_entry.id   AF-A0A357MAR5-F1
#
_cell.length_a   1.000
_cell.length_b   1.000
_cell.length_c   1.000
_cell.angle_alpha   90.00
_cell.angle_beta   90.00
_cell.angle_gamma   90.00
#
_symmetry.space_group_name_H-M   'P 1'
#
loop_
_entity.id
_entity.type
_entity.pdbx_description
1 polymer ?
#
loop_
_entity_poly.entity_id
_entity_poly.type
_entity_poly.pdbx_seq_one_letter_code
_entity_poly.pdbx_strand_id
1 'polypeptide(L)'
;MNYEQAHEVFIERHLASRTGERRGRLERGHRHAEEMFLQNVWWPLRWDFNDLHPEYEVLDWRGRSYFADYAFLPGPIKLLFEIKGYAAHVRDMDRLKYCNELNRETFLYGMGYQVIS
;
A
#
# COMPACT_ATOMS: atom_id res chain seq x y z
N MET A 1 17.46 -5.77 15.86
CA MET A 1 16.65 -6.47 14.85
C MET A 1 17.10 -5.93 13.50
N ASN A 2 17.48 -6.81 12.57
CA ASN A 2 17.81 -6.41 11.21
C ASN A 2 16.53 -6.27 10.37
N TYR A 3 16.66 -5.80 9.12
CA TYR A 3 15.53 -5.59 8.22
C TYR A 3 14.72 -6.86 8.03
N GLU A 4 15.38 -7.99 7.75
CA GLU A 4 14.74 -9.26 7.39
C GLU A 4 13.86 -9.76 8.54
N GLN A 5 14.38 -9.75 9.77
CA GLN A 5 13.61 -10.11 10.97
C GLN A 5 12.44 -9.15 11.21
N ALA A 6 12.66 -7.85 11.03
CA ALA A 6 11.61 -6.85 11.21
C ALA A 6 10.50 -6.98 10.17
N HIS A 7 10.86 -7.29 8.93
CA HIS A 7 9.94 -7.49 7.83
C HIS A 7 9.11 -8.76 8.06
N GLU A 8 9.73 -9.87 8.45
CA GLU A 8 9.02 -11.11 8.77
C GLU A 8 7.97 -10.90 9.88
N VAL A 9 8.39 -10.31 11.01
CA VAL A 9 7.48 -9.99 12.13
C VAL A 9 6.36 -9.03 11.71
N PHE A 10 6.67 -8.07 10.85
CA PHE A 10 5.67 -7.13 10.31
C PHE A 10 4.60 -7.83 9.48
N ILE A 11 4.99 -8.73 8.58
CA ILE A 11 4.06 -9.50 7.75
C ILE A 11 3.23 -10.46 8.60
N GLU A 12 3.87 -11.23 9.48
CA GLU A 12 3.19 -12.18 10.36
C GLU A 12 2.15 -11.50 11.24
N ARG A 13 2.51 -10.35 11.84
CA ARG A 13 1.59 -9.54 12.65
C ARG A 13 0.33 -9.15 11.85
N HIS A 14 0.50 -8.69 10.61
CA HIS A 14 -0.65 -8.30 9.79
C HIS A 14 -1.47 -9.47 9.27
N LEU A 15 -0.84 -10.60 8.94
CA LEU A 15 -1.56 -11.83 8.56
C LEU A 15 -2.38 -12.38 9.72
N ALA A 16 -1.84 -12.35 10.94
CA ALA A 16 -2.54 -12.79 12.14
C ALA A 16 -3.70 -11.87 12.53
N SER A 17 -3.56 -10.55 12.32
CA SER A 17 -4.56 -9.57 12.74
C SER A 17 -5.70 -9.33 11.73
N ARG A 18 -5.62 -9.88 10.52
CA ARG A 18 -6.57 -9.62 9.42
C ARG A 18 -7.41 -10.86 9.10
N THR A 19 -8.59 -10.63 8.53
CA THR A 19 -9.49 -11.67 8.04
C THR A 19 -10.03 -11.31 6.65
N GLY A 20 -10.65 -12.27 5.96
CA GLY A 20 -11.28 -12.05 4.66
C GLY A 20 -10.30 -11.59 3.58
N GLU A 21 -10.78 -10.74 2.68
CA GLU A 21 -10.01 -10.31 1.50
C GLU A 21 -8.75 -9.50 1.86
N ARG A 22 -8.76 -8.71 2.94
CA ARG A 22 -7.58 -7.97 3.40
C ARG A 22 -6.42 -8.87 3.80
N ARG A 23 -6.73 -10.05 4.34
CA ARG A 23 -5.73 -11.08 4.64
C ARG A 23 -5.34 -11.81 3.38
N GLY A 24 -6.32 -12.30 2.61
CA GLY A 24 -6.06 -13.06 1.39
C GLY A 24 -5.23 -12.29 0.37
N ARG A 25 -5.44 -10.98 0.27
CA ARG A 25 -4.63 -10.11 -0.60
C ARG A 25 -3.20 -10.00 -0.12
N LEU A 26 -2.96 -9.84 1.18
CA LEU A 26 -1.60 -9.83 1.74
C LEU A 26 -0.88 -11.17 1.53
N GLU A 27 -1.59 -12.29 1.68
CA GLU A 27 -1.05 -13.64 1.41
C GLU A 27 -0.62 -13.81 -0.06
N ARG A 28 -1.29 -13.14 -0.99
CA ARG A 28 -0.99 -13.18 -2.44
C ARG A 28 -0.06 -12.07 -2.93
N GLY A 29 -0.04 -10.95 -2.21
CA GLY A 29 0.20 -9.61 -2.78
C GLY A 29 1.52 -8.98 -2.38
N HIS A 30 2.27 -9.54 -1.44
CA HIS A 30 3.61 -9.03 -1.16
C HIS A 30 4.58 -9.40 -2.30
N ARG A 31 4.67 -8.54 -3.32
CA ARG A 31 5.52 -8.77 -4.49
C ARG A 31 6.90 -8.13 -4.26
N HIS A 32 7.80 -8.43 -5.19
CA HIS A 32 9.21 -8.06 -5.10
C HIS A 32 9.45 -6.54 -5.04
N ALA A 33 8.61 -5.72 -5.68
CA ALA A 33 8.81 -4.26 -5.72
C ALA A 33 8.50 -3.60 -4.37
N GLU A 34 7.47 -4.10 -3.70
CA GLU A 34 6.97 -3.71 -2.39
C GLU A 34 8.01 -4.04 -1.32
N GLU A 35 8.58 -5.25 -1.37
CA GLU A 35 9.72 -5.64 -0.54
C GLU A 35 10.96 -4.76 -0.80
N MET A 36 11.30 -4.50 -2.06
CA MET A 36 12.42 -3.61 -2.39
C MET A 36 12.21 -2.17 -1.90
N PHE A 37 10.98 -1.65 -1.95
CA PHE A 37 10.65 -0.35 -1.39
C PHE A 37 10.86 -0.33 0.12
N LEU A 38 10.37 -1.35 0.84
CA LEU A 38 10.58 -1.42 2.28
C LEU A 38 12.07 -1.50 2.63
N GLN A 39 12.84 -2.33 1.92
CA GLN A 39 14.27 -2.52 2.20
C GLN A 39 15.13 -1.30 1.86
N ASN A 40 14.90 -0.69 0.71
CA ASN A 40 15.83 0.32 0.15
C ASN A 40 15.38 1.76 0.40
N VAL A 41 14.11 1.99 0.72
CA VAL A 41 13.54 3.34 0.92
C VAL A 41 13.01 3.50 2.33
N TRP A 42 12.08 2.64 2.75
CA TRP A 42 11.41 2.81 4.04
C TRP A 42 12.34 2.53 5.23
N TRP A 43 13.02 1.39 5.21
CA TRP A 43 13.86 0.93 6.30
C TRP A 43 15.03 1.88 6.60
N PRO A 44 15.77 2.40 5.60
CA PRO A 44 16.79 3.42 5.85
C PRO A 44 16.24 4.74 6.41
N LEU A 45 14.97 5.08 6.09
CA LEU A 45 14.34 6.33 6.51
C LEU A 45 13.77 6.26 7.95
N ARG A 46 13.15 5.14 8.31
CA ARG A 46 12.34 5.02 9.54
C ARG A 46 12.93 4.04 10.55
N TRP A 47 13.67 3.03 10.09
CA TRP A 47 14.23 1.95 10.92
C TRP A 47 13.21 1.12 11.72
N ASP A 48 11.92 1.26 11.40
CA ASP A 48 10.81 0.48 11.95
C ASP A 48 9.61 0.48 10.99
N PHE A 49 8.62 -0.38 11.28
CA PHE A 49 7.36 -0.48 10.51
C PHE A 49 6.14 -0.04 11.34
N ASN A 50 6.34 0.76 12.38
CA ASN A 50 5.23 1.25 13.19
C ASN A 50 4.31 2.15 12.35
N ASP A 51 3.01 2.00 12.59
CA ASP A 51 1.93 2.70 11.89
C ASP A 51 1.90 2.49 10.36
N LEU A 52 2.72 1.58 9.84
CA LEU A 52 2.70 1.16 8.45
C LEU A 52 1.76 -0.04 8.30
N HIS A 53 0.98 -0.06 7.22
CA HIS A 53 0.05 -1.13 6.92
C HIS A 53 0.23 -1.56 5.45
N PRO A 54 0.61 -2.81 5.16
CA PRO A 54 0.72 -3.31 3.80
C PRO A 54 -0.67 -3.60 3.23
N GLU A 55 -0.87 -3.52 1.92
CA GLU A 55 -2.12 -3.90 1.23
C GLU A 55 -3.36 -3.31 1.94
N TYR A 56 -3.35 -1.98 2.09
CA TYR A 56 -4.33 -1.27 2.91
C TYR A 56 -5.61 -0.98 2.14
N GLU A 57 -6.72 -1.48 2.65
CA GLU A 57 -8.04 -1.31 2.04
C GLU A 57 -8.70 0.03 2.42
N VAL A 58 -9.16 0.75 1.41
CA VAL A 58 -10.05 1.90 1.52
C VAL A 58 -11.33 1.60 0.76
N LEU A 59 -12.46 1.60 1.47
CA LEU A 59 -13.77 1.37 0.88
C LEU A 59 -14.34 2.67 0.30
N ASP A 60 -14.88 2.58 -0.91
CA ASP A 60 -15.69 3.66 -1.49
C ASP A 60 -17.13 3.66 -0.96
N TRP A 61 -17.87 4.72 -1.25
CA TRP A 61 -19.26 4.90 -0.81
C TRP A 61 -20.24 3.86 -1.38
N ARG A 62 -19.83 3.05 -2.36
CA ARG A 62 -20.60 1.95 -2.95
C ARG A 62 -20.13 0.58 -2.44
N GLY A 63 -19.19 0.54 -1.50
CA GLY A 63 -18.61 -0.68 -0.95
C GLY A 63 -17.58 -1.34 -1.88
N ARG A 64 -17.03 -0.63 -2.87
CA ARG A 64 -15.89 -1.14 -3.66
C ARG A 64 -14.59 -0.88 -2.92
N SER A 65 -13.71 -1.85 -2.96
CA SER A 65 -12.42 -1.80 -2.28
C SER A 65 -11.33 -1.24 -3.20
N TYR A 66 -10.65 -0.20 -2.73
CA TYR A 66 -9.36 0.24 -3.24
C TYR A 66 -8.26 -0.24 -2.29
N PHE A 67 -7.16 -0.72 -2.84
CA PHE A 67 -6.03 -1.18 -2.05
C PHE A 67 -4.80 -0.41 -2.46
N ALA A 68 -4.16 0.22 -1.49
CA ALA A 68 -2.84 0.83 -1.63
C ALA A 68 -1.77 -0.16 -1.14
N ASP A 69 -0.58 -0.12 -1.73
CA ASP A 69 0.50 -1.04 -1.38
C ASP A 69 0.94 -0.85 0.07
N TYR A 70 1.04 0.41 0.52
CA TYR A 70 1.21 0.74 1.93
C TYR A 70 0.35 1.94 2.36
N ALA A 71 -0.12 1.91 3.61
CA ALA A 71 -0.65 3.09 4.29
C ALA A 71 0.18 3.39 5.54
N PHE A 72 0.59 4.65 5.71
CA PHE A 72 1.26 5.13 6.92
C PHE A 72 0.33 6.06 7.69
N LEU A 73 -0.03 5.66 8.92
CA LEU A 73 -1.13 6.23 9.69
C LEU A 73 -0.71 6.57 11.15
N PRO A 74 0.31 7.41 11.41
CA PRO A 74 0.81 7.71 12.76
C PRO A 74 -0.09 8.66 13.57
N GLY A 75 -1.40 8.65 13.33
CA GLY A 75 -2.38 9.56 13.92
C GLY A 75 -3.10 10.42 12.87
N PRO A 76 -2.94 11.76 12.88
CA PRO A 76 -3.71 12.64 11.98
C PRO A 76 -3.24 12.60 10.53
N ILE A 77 -2.00 12.15 10.29
CA ILE A 77 -1.42 12.02 8.96
C ILE A 77 -1.91 10.71 8.35
N LYS A 78 -2.34 10.77 7.09
CA LYS A 78 -2.71 9.59 6.30
C LYS A 78 -2.00 9.59 4.96
N LEU A 79 -0.92 8.83 4.87
CA LEU A 79 -0.20 8.64 3.60
C LEU A 79 -0.55 7.29 3.00
N LEU A 80 -0.75 7.24 1.69
CA LEU A 80 -0.82 6.01 0.90
C LEU A 80 0.35 6.00 -0.06
N PHE A 81 1.11 4.91 -0.08
CA PHE A 81 2.18 4.67 -1.04
C PHE A 81 1.71 3.68 -2.09
N GLU A 82 1.92 4.01 -3.35
CA GLU A 82 1.57 3.19 -4.52
C GLU A 82 2.84 2.98 -5.36
N ILE A 83 3.30 1.75 -5.47
CA ILE A 83 4.57 1.38 -6.10
C ILE A 83 4.28 1.01 -7.55
N LYS A 84 4.50 1.98 -8.44
CA LYS A 84 4.18 1.82 -9.86
C LYS A 84 5.30 1.13 -10.64
N GLY A 85 5.02 -0.08 -11.11
CA GLY A 85 5.85 -0.75 -12.13
C GLY A 85 5.76 -0.09 -13.50
N TYR A 86 6.90 0.13 -14.16
CA TYR A 86 6.99 0.80 -15.47
C TYR A 86 6.11 0.16 -16.56
N ALA A 87 6.08 -1.17 -16.64
CA ALA A 87 5.33 -1.87 -17.68
C ALA A 87 3.82 -1.61 -17.58
N ALA A 88 3.22 -1.93 -16.43
CA ALA A 88 1.77 -1.85 -16.26
C ALA A 88 1.25 -0.41 -16.12
N HIS A 89 2.02 0.48 -15.47
CA HIS A 89 1.55 1.82 -15.14
C HIS A 89 2.06 2.93 -16.07
N VAL A 90 3.02 2.66 -16.94
CA VAL A 90 3.56 3.66 -17.88
C VAL A 90 3.45 3.19 -19.31
N ARG A 91 4.08 2.05 -19.64
CA ARG A 91 4.17 1.57 -21.02
C ARG A 91 2.83 1.08 -21.57
N ASP A 92 2.11 0.29 -20.78
CA ASP A 92 0.88 -0.42 -21.20
C ASP A 92 -0.39 0.29 -20.67
N MET A 93 -0.25 1.57 -20.31
CA MET A 93 -1.32 2.44 -19.83
C MET A 93 -2.24 2.83 -21.00
N ASP A 94 -3.55 2.71 -20.80
CA ASP A 94 -4.56 3.20 -21.74
C ASP A 94 -5.37 4.35 -21.12
N ARG A 95 -6.14 5.05 -21.96
CA ARG A 95 -6.94 6.20 -21.55
C ARG A 95 -7.92 5.88 -20.41
N LEU A 96 -8.55 4.71 -20.44
CA LEU A 96 -9.55 4.33 -19.44
C LEU A 96 -8.88 4.04 -18.10
N LYS A 97 -7.77 3.30 -18.10
CA LYS A 97 -6.96 3.05 -16.90
C LYS A 97 -6.45 4.36 -16.31
N TYR A 98 -5.94 5.28 -17.13
CA TYR A 98 -5.48 6.58 -16.68
C TYR A 98 -6.59 7.40 -16.01
N CYS A 99 -7.76 7.50 -16.66
CA CYS A 99 -8.92 8.17 -16.05
C CYS A 99 -9.36 7.51 -14.73
N ASN A 100 -9.32 6.17 -14.66
CA ASN A 100 -9.67 5.44 -13.45
C ASN A 100 -8.66 5.67 -12.32
N GLU A 101 -7.36 5.75 -12.62
CA GLU A 101 -6.32 6.12 -11.65
C GLU A 101 -6.56 7.53 -11.10
N LEU A 102 -6.79 8.53 -11.96
CA LEU A 102 -7.06 9.90 -11.52
C LEU A 102 -8.32 10.02 -10.66
N ASN A 103 -9.40 9.33 -11.03
CA ASN A 103 -10.63 9.30 -10.23
C ASN A 103 -10.42 8.63 -8.88
N ARG A 104 -9.63 7.54 -8.82
CA ARG A 104 -9.27 6.86 -7.58
C ARG A 104 -8.47 7.79 -6.67
N GLU A 105 -7.43 8.42 -7.21
CA GLU A 105 -6.59 9.36 -6.47
C GLU A 105 -7.39 10.54 -5.92
N THR A 106 -8.25 11.15 -6.76
CA THR A 106 -9.15 12.23 -6.34
C THR A 106 -10.10 11.80 -5.22
N PHE A 107 -10.65 10.58 -5.30
CA PHE A 107 -11.47 10.03 -4.23
C PHE A 107 -10.68 9.88 -2.92
N LEU A 108 -9.47 9.31 -2.98
CA LEU A 108 -8.62 9.12 -1.80
C LEU A 108 -8.23 10.46 -1.16
N TYR A 109 -7.97 11.49 -1.96
CA TYR A 109 -7.76 12.86 -1.49
C TYR A 109 -8.98 13.42 -0.77
N GLY A 110 -10.18 13.22 -1.32
CA GLY A 110 -11.43 13.59 -0.66
C GLY A 110 -11.65 12.88 0.68
N MET A 111 -11.07 11.70 0.86
CA MET A 111 -11.09 10.93 2.12
C MET A 111 -9.99 11.34 3.11
N GLY A 112 -9.18 12.34 2.77
CA GLY A 112 -8.11 12.89 3.60
C GLY A 112 -6.81 12.09 3.56
N TYR A 113 -6.64 11.19 2.58
CA TYR A 113 -5.35 10.56 2.30
C TYR A 113 -4.52 11.44 1.38
N GLN A 114 -3.21 11.47 1.59
CA GLN A 114 -2.25 11.92 0.58
C GLN A 114 -1.62 10.69 -0.06
N VAL A 115 -1.58 10.65 -1.39
CA VAL A 115 -1.11 9.52 -2.19
C VAL A 115 0.25 9.89 -2.73
N ILE A 116 1.21 8.98 -2.59
CA ILE A 116 2.58 9.10 -3.07
C ILE A 116 2.78 7.92 -4.03
N SER A 117 3.00 8.22 -5.30
CA SER A 117 2.96 7.23 -6.39
C SER A 117 4.10 7.38 -7.37
#